data_AF-A0A2V5ZVX4-F1
#
_entry.id   AF-A0A2V5ZVX4-F1
#
_cell.length_a   1.000
_cell.length_b   1.000
_cell.length_c   1.000
_cell.angle_alpha   90.00
_cell.angle_beta   90.00
_cell.angle_gamma   90.00
#
_symmetry.space_group_name_H-M   'P 1'
#
loop_
_entity.id
_entity.type
_entity.pdbx_description
1 polymer ?
#
loop_
_entity_poly.entity_id
_entity_poly.type
_entity_poly.pdbx_seq_one_letter_code
_entity_poly.pdbx_strand_id
1 'polypeptide(L)'
;TRQDAQAALGEPVKEPQARSEEGADGHYSRCNYYSENPGRSLVVRVRQAAAGQLEPKKQLEEMTAGNPKFKAITGLGDKAVIVKEGPDKGPSHALMLYVVKANAFVTVAISGIDDEKAATEKAKALAKKILGKL
;
A
#
# COMPACT_ATOMS: atom_id res chain seq x y z
N THR A 1 10.19 -5.03 -6.24
CA THR A 1 11.67 -4.93 -6.39
C THR A 1 12.03 -3.48 -6.62
N ARG A 2 13.33 -3.12 -6.62
CA ARG A 2 13.76 -1.76 -6.98
C ARG A 2 13.32 -1.35 -8.39
N GLN A 3 13.41 -2.25 -9.36
CA GLN A 3 12.95 -1.98 -10.74
C GLN A 3 11.44 -1.72 -10.80
N ASP A 4 10.63 -2.47 -10.05
CA ASP A 4 9.19 -2.22 -9.96
C ASP A 4 8.89 -0.83 -9.37
N ALA A 5 9.66 -0.41 -8.35
CA ALA A 5 9.51 0.89 -7.73
C ALA A 5 9.88 2.02 -8.70
N GLN A 6 10.98 1.87 -9.46
CA GLN A 6 11.36 2.82 -10.51
C GLN A 6 10.27 2.94 -11.59
N ALA A 7 9.72 1.82 -12.04
CA ALA A 7 8.64 1.84 -13.04
C ALA A 7 7.35 2.48 -12.48
N ALA A 8 7.04 2.24 -11.20
CA ALA A 8 5.90 2.85 -10.54
C ALA A 8 6.09 4.37 -10.39
N LEU A 9 7.22 4.81 -9.84
CA LEU A 9 7.50 6.23 -9.60
C LEU A 9 7.91 7.00 -10.85
N GLY A 10 8.29 6.32 -11.92
CA GLY A 10 8.68 6.93 -13.20
C GLY A 10 10.06 7.58 -13.19
N GLU A 11 10.91 7.26 -12.22
CA GLU A 11 12.26 7.81 -12.07
C GLU A 11 13.16 6.89 -11.23
N PRO A 12 14.49 7.11 -11.24
CA PRO A 12 15.42 6.40 -10.36
C PRO A 12 15.06 6.54 -8.88
N VAL A 13 15.27 5.46 -8.13
CA VAL A 13 15.04 5.41 -6.68
C VAL A 13 16.32 5.07 -5.95
N LYS A 14 16.44 5.60 -4.74
CA LYS A 14 17.49 5.26 -3.76
C LYS A 14 17.39 3.79 -3.36
N GLU A 15 18.39 3.30 -2.63
CA GLU A 15 18.35 1.94 -2.07
C GLU A 15 17.10 1.73 -1.20
N PRO A 16 16.44 0.56 -1.33
CA PRO A 16 15.22 0.26 -0.62
C PRO A 16 15.44 0.22 0.89
N GLN A 17 14.53 0.82 1.65
CA GLN A 17 14.51 0.71 3.10
C GLN A 17 13.56 -0.41 3.51
N ALA A 18 14.09 -1.64 3.54
CA ALA A 18 13.35 -2.83 3.95
C ALA A 18 13.43 -3.06 5.47
N ARG A 19 12.33 -3.54 6.05
CA ARG A 19 12.29 -4.06 7.43
C ARG A 19 11.24 -5.15 7.51
N SER A 20 11.56 -6.22 8.24
CA SER A 20 10.62 -7.28 8.59
C SER A 20 10.76 -7.62 10.06
N GLU A 21 9.67 -8.03 10.68
CA GLU A 21 9.62 -8.48 12.07
C GLU A 21 8.57 -9.59 12.22
N GLU A 22 8.92 -10.58 13.03
CA GLU A 22 8.02 -11.63 13.47
C GLU A 22 7.63 -11.31 14.92
N GLY A 23 6.36 -11.44 15.26
CA GLY A 23 5.86 -11.18 16.61
C GLY A 23 4.63 -12.01 16.95
N ALA A 24 4.14 -11.84 18.18
CA ALA A 24 2.96 -12.56 18.67
C ALA A 24 1.69 -12.28 17.82
N ASP A 25 1.65 -11.13 17.14
CA ASP A 25 0.52 -10.72 16.30
C ASP A 25 0.66 -11.19 14.85
N GLY A 26 1.75 -11.90 14.54
CA GLY A 26 2.09 -12.45 13.22
C GLY A 26 3.30 -11.77 12.58
N HIS A 27 3.34 -11.84 11.25
CA HIS A 27 4.46 -11.33 10.47
C HIS A 27 4.14 -9.93 9.93
N TYR A 28 5.11 -9.01 10.03
CA TYR A 28 5.05 -7.71 9.40
C TYR A 28 6.28 -7.46 8.54
N SER A 29 6.06 -7.00 7.31
CA SER A 29 7.13 -6.54 6.43
C SER A 29 6.78 -5.19 5.80
N ARG A 30 7.81 -4.36 5.60
CA ARG A 30 7.70 -3.10 4.87
C ARG A 30 8.90 -2.89 3.98
N CYS A 31 8.69 -2.15 2.91
CA CYS A 31 9.74 -1.66 2.04
C CYS A 31 9.38 -0.27 1.54
N ASN A 32 10.21 0.73 1.87
CA ASN A 32 10.04 2.09 1.38
C ASN A 32 11.03 2.35 0.24
N TYR A 33 10.56 3.04 -0.79
CA TYR A 33 11.36 3.51 -1.91
C TYR A 33 11.17 5.03 -2.02
N TYR A 34 12.27 5.75 -2.08
CA TYR A 34 12.28 7.19 -2.28
C TYR A 34 13.01 7.49 -3.58
N SER A 35 12.45 8.38 -4.37
CA SER A 35 13.12 8.86 -5.57
C SER A 35 14.45 9.53 -5.25
N GLU A 36 15.38 9.49 -6.21
CA GLU A 36 16.63 10.27 -6.12
C GLU A 36 16.33 11.76 -6.09
N ASN A 37 15.35 12.21 -6.90
CA ASN A 37 14.77 13.54 -6.80
C ASN A 37 13.72 13.60 -5.68
N PRO A 38 13.77 14.61 -4.79
CA PRO A 38 12.73 14.80 -3.79
C PRO A 38 11.35 14.98 -4.44
N GLY A 39 10.32 14.34 -3.87
CA GLY A 39 8.93 14.58 -4.27
C GLY A 39 8.10 13.32 -4.46
N ARG A 40 8.72 12.18 -4.79
CA ARG A 40 8.02 10.90 -4.96
C ARG A 40 8.49 9.82 -4.00
N SER A 41 7.54 9.00 -3.59
CA SER A 41 7.83 7.83 -2.77
C SER A 41 6.80 6.72 -2.98
N LEU A 42 7.25 5.48 -2.73
CA LEU A 42 6.43 4.29 -2.69
C LEU A 42 6.65 3.60 -1.33
N VAL A 43 5.57 3.40 -0.59
CA VAL A 43 5.59 2.63 0.66
C VAL A 43 4.78 1.36 0.43
N VAL A 44 5.41 0.22 0.69
CA VAL A 44 4.75 -1.09 0.69
C VAL A 44 4.79 -1.66 2.10
N ARG A 45 3.65 -2.16 2.57
CA ARG A 45 3.53 -2.87 3.84
C ARG A 45 2.70 -4.13 3.64
N VAL A 46 3.10 -5.22 4.28
CA VAL A 46 2.36 -6.47 4.33
C VAL A 46 2.33 -6.92 5.79
N ARG A 47 1.14 -7.07 6.35
CA ARG A 47 0.91 -7.70 7.64
C ARG A 47 0.20 -9.03 7.41
N GLN A 48 0.75 -10.13 7.89
CA GLN A 48 0.08 -11.42 7.92
C GLN A 48 -0.31 -11.71 9.37
N ALA A 49 -1.60 -11.67 9.65
CA ALA A 49 -2.13 -11.85 11.00
C ALA A 49 -1.92 -13.30 11.47
N ALA A 50 -1.43 -13.46 12.70
CA ALA A 50 -1.45 -14.74 13.40
C ALA A 50 -2.90 -15.16 13.74
N ALA A 51 -3.10 -16.45 14.03
CA ALA A 51 -4.39 -16.96 14.47
C ALA A 51 -4.82 -16.30 15.80
N GLY A 52 -6.11 -15.98 15.92
CA GLY A 52 -6.67 -15.31 17.11
C GLY A 52 -6.49 -13.79 17.14
N GLN A 53 -5.75 -13.21 16.19
CA GLN A 53 -5.62 -11.76 16.04
C GLN A 53 -6.75 -11.17 15.22
N LEU A 54 -6.90 -9.84 15.27
CA LEU A 54 -7.88 -9.13 14.46
C LEU A 54 -7.69 -9.43 12.97
N GLU A 55 -8.73 -10.03 12.37
CA GLU A 55 -8.73 -10.41 10.97
C GLU A 55 -8.53 -9.19 10.06
N PRO A 56 -7.69 -9.27 9.02
CA PRO A 56 -7.47 -8.17 8.09
C PRO A 56 -8.75 -7.59 7.48
N LYS A 57 -9.73 -8.43 7.16
CA LYS A 57 -11.02 -7.99 6.61
C LYS A 57 -11.77 -7.12 7.60
N LYS A 58 -11.83 -7.54 8.87
CA LYS A 58 -12.49 -6.79 9.94
C LYS A 58 -11.75 -5.48 10.23
N GLN A 59 -10.41 -5.53 10.28
CA GLN A 59 -9.59 -4.32 10.40
C GLN A 59 -9.89 -3.31 9.28
N LEU A 60 -10.00 -3.77 8.03
CA LEU A 60 -10.31 -2.89 6.91
C LEU A 60 -11.72 -2.28 7.03
N GLU A 61 -12.69 -3.07 7.49
CA GLU A 61 -14.05 -2.60 7.73
C GLU A 61 -14.12 -1.52 8.80
N GLU A 62 -13.45 -1.74 9.94
CA GLU A 62 -13.40 -0.75 11.02
C GLU A 62 -12.67 0.52 10.60
N MET A 63 -11.55 0.40 9.87
CA MET A 63 -10.79 1.55 9.36
C MET A 63 -11.60 2.43 8.39
N THR A 64 -12.52 1.83 7.64
CA THR A 64 -13.29 2.52 6.59
C THR A 64 -14.71 2.87 7.00
N ALA A 65 -15.16 2.43 8.18
CA ALA A 65 -16.52 2.61 8.66
C ALA A 65 -16.93 4.08 8.68
N GLY A 66 -18.02 4.40 7.99
CA GLY A 66 -18.60 5.76 7.94
C GLY A 66 -17.75 6.81 7.22
N ASN A 67 -16.64 6.44 6.57
CA ASN A 67 -15.76 7.38 5.90
C ASN A 67 -15.91 7.34 4.37
N PRO A 68 -16.60 8.32 3.76
CA PRO A 68 -16.88 8.32 2.32
C PRO A 68 -15.64 8.58 1.45
N LYS A 69 -14.48 8.94 2.04
CA LYS A 69 -13.24 9.15 1.27
C LYS A 69 -12.66 7.84 0.74
N PHE A 70 -13.01 6.71 1.36
CA PHE A 70 -12.60 5.39 0.89
C PHE A 70 -13.50 4.93 -0.26
N LYS A 71 -12.89 4.71 -1.42
CA LYS A 71 -13.58 4.17 -2.60
C LYS A 71 -13.26 2.69 -2.72
N ALA A 72 -14.27 1.85 -2.95
CA ALA A 72 -14.05 0.42 -3.16
C ALA A 72 -13.32 0.14 -4.48
N ILE A 73 -12.43 -0.86 -4.48
CA ILE A 73 -11.78 -1.39 -5.68
C ILE A 73 -12.22 -2.83 -5.86
N THR A 74 -12.82 -3.13 -7.01
CA THR A 74 -13.27 -4.50 -7.37
C THR A 74 -12.15 -5.29 -8.03
N GLY A 75 -12.20 -6.62 -7.92
CA GLY A 75 -11.27 -7.53 -8.60
C GLY A 75 -9.83 -7.53 -8.06
N LEU A 76 -9.62 -7.09 -6.82
CA LEU A 76 -8.30 -7.07 -6.19
C LEU A 76 -8.38 -7.60 -4.75
N GLY A 77 -7.70 -8.71 -4.47
CA GLY A 77 -7.79 -9.40 -3.19
C GLY A 77 -9.22 -9.89 -2.90
N ASP A 78 -9.51 -10.14 -1.64
CA ASP A 78 -10.85 -10.47 -1.16
C ASP A 78 -11.65 -9.17 -0.86
N LYS A 79 -10.95 -8.08 -0.51
CA LYS A 79 -11.51 -6.74 -0.37
C LYS A 79 -10.41 -5.70 -0.60
N ALA A 80 -10.73 -4.63 -1.31
CA ALA A 80 -9.79 -3.54 -1.53
C ALA A 80 -10.49 -2.18 -1.52
N VAL A 81 -9.79 -1.16 -1.01
CA VAL A 81 -10.24 0.22 -1.00
C VAL A 81 -9.07 1.15 -1.30
N ILE A 82 -9.39 2.31 -1.82
CA ILE A 82 -8.42 3.37 -2.10
C ILE A 82 -8.86 4.67 -1.44
N VAL A 83 -7.89 5.42 -0.93
CA VAL A 83 -8.11 6.75 -0.38
C VAL A 83 -6.99 7.67 -0.83
N LYS A 84 -7.35 8.93 -1.10
CA LYS A 84 -6.40 10.00 -1.34
C LYS A 84 -6.29 10.83 -0.08
N GLU A 85 -5.09 10.87 0.48
CA GLU A 85 -4.74 11.75 1.59
C GLU A 85 -4.34 13.12 1.04
N GLY A 86 -4.92 14.16 1.62
CA GLY A 86 -4.63 15.56 1.28
C GLY A 86 -3.27 16.03 1.83
N PRO A 87 -2.86 17.26 1.48
CA PRO A 87 -1.60 17.84 1.95
C PRO A 87 -1.55 18.04 3.47
N ASP A 88 -2.70 18.00 4.14
CA ASP A 88 -2.85 18.08 5.60
C ASP A 88 -2.09 16.97 6.36
N LYS A 89 -1.65 15.91 5.65
CA LYS A 89 -0.86 14.79 6.19
C LYS A 89 0.58 14.72 5.65
N GLY A 90 1.03 15.69 4.85
CA GLY A 90 2.40 15.77 4.33
C GLY A 90 2.52 16.49 2.98
N PRO A 91 3.75 16.82 2.53
CA PRO A 91 4.01 17.73 1.40
C PRO A 91 3.66 17.17 0.01
N SER A 92 3.15 15.95 -0.09
CA SER A 92 2.76 15.32 -1.35
C SER A 92 1.46 14.53 -1.16
N HIS A 93 0.51 14.74 -2.06
CA HIS A 93 -0.72 13.95 -2.12
C HIS A 93 -0.35 12.46 -2.14
N ALA A 94 -0.80 11.71 -1.13
CA ALA A 94 -0.55 10.29 -1.04
C ALA A 94 -1.82 9.55 -1.44
N LEU A 95 -1.69 8.65 -2.41
CA LEU A 95 -2.73 7.68 -2.75
C LEU A 95 -2.42 6.38 -2.02
N MET A 96 -3.32 5.95 -1.15
CA MET A 96 -3.20 4.77 -0.32
C MET A 96 -4.19 3.71 -0.82
N LEU A 97 -3.66 2.58 -1.30
CA LEU A 97 -4.41 1.40 -1.65
C LEU A 97 -4.24 0.35 -0.55
N TYR A 98 -5.37 -0.07 0.02
CA TYR A 98 -5.43 -1.15 1.01
C TYR A 98 -6.08 -2.36 0.39
N VAL A 99 -5.48 -3.53 0.58
CA VAL A 99 -5.95 -4.80 0.03
C VAL A 99 -5.89 -5.88 1.10
N VAL A 100 -6.97 -6.62 1.25
CA VAL A 100 -7.05 -7.80 2.10
C VAL A 100 -7.02 -9.05 1.21
N LYS A 101 -6.23 -10.05 1.61
CA LYS A 101 -6.22 -11.38 1.01
C LYS A 101 -5.94 -12.43 2.08
N ALA A 102 -6.90 -13.30 2.36
CA ALA A 102 -6.83 -14.26 3.47
C ALA A 102 -6.42 -13.55 4.79
N ASN A 103 -5.35 -14.02 5.45
CA ASN A 103 -4.81 -13.41 6.66
C ASN A 103 -3.83 -12.25 6.39
N ALA A 104 -3.67 -11.81 5.15
CA ALA A 104 -2.81 -10.68 4.79
C ALA A 104 -3.57 -9.34 4.66
N PHE A 105 -2.97 -8.29 5.19
CA PHE A 105 -3.34 -6.89 5.00
C PHE A 105 -2.18 -6.18 4.28
N VAL A 106 -2.43 -5.74 3.06
CA VAL A 106 -1.43 -5.08 2.20
C VAL A 106 -1.75 -3.60 2.09
N THR A 107 -0.74 -2.76 2.27
CA THR A 107 -0.79 -1.32 1.97
C THR A 107 0.19 -1.00 0.85
N VAL A 108 -0.29 -0.32 -0.19
CA VAL A 108 0.53 0.30 -1.22
C VAL A 108 0.23 1.80 -1.22
N ALA A 109 1.20 2.62 -0.83
CA ALA A 109 1.08 4.07 -0.84
C ALA A 109 2.01 4.67 -1.88
N ILE A 110 1.48 5.54 -2.74
CA ILE A 110 2.25 6.27 -3.77
C ILE A 110 2.04 7.76 -3.56
N SER A 111 3.14 8.51 -3.51
CA SER A 111 3.14 9.97 -3.36
C SER A 111 3.86 10.66 -4.51
N GLY A 112 3.44 11.90 -4.82
CA GLY A 112 4.09 12.76 -5.81
C GLY A 112 3.74 12.44 -7.28
N ILE A 113 2.61 11.77 -7.50
CA ILE A 113 2.01 11.58 -8.82
C ILE A 113 0.66 12.31 -8.83
N ASP A 114 0.56 13.37 -9.61
CA ASP A 114 -0.63 14.24 -9.63
C ASP A 114 -1.83 13.60 -10.32
N ASP A 115 -1.58 12.80 -11.37
CA ASP A 115 -2.62 12.03 -12.03
C ASP A 115 -3.08 10.87 -11.13
N GLU A 116 -4.23 11.06 -10.48
CA GLU A 116 -4.88 10.08 -9.61
C GLU A 116 -5.18 8.76 -10.32
N LYS A 117 -5.57 8.81 -11.60
CA LYS A 117 -5.85 7.60 -12.38
C LYS A 117 -4.56 6.82 -12.61
N ALA A 118 -3.49 7.51 -13.01
CA ALA A 118 -2.19 6.87 -13.20
C ALA A 118 -1.65 6.28 -11.88
N ALA A 119 -1.72 7.03 -10.77
CA ALA A 119 -1.30 6.55 -9.45
C ALA A 119 -2.12 5.32 -9.01
N THR A 120 -3.43 5.34 -9.24
CA THR A 120 -4.33 4.21 -8.94
C THR A 120 -3.93 2.95 -9.69
N GLU A 121 -3.72 3.04 -11.01
CA GLU A 121 -3.36 1.87 -11.81
C GLU A 121 -1.97 1.33 -11.46
N LYS A 122 -1.01 2.21 -11.17
CA LYS A 122 0.31 1.82 -10.66
C LYS A 122 0.21 1.09 -9.31
N ALA A 123 -0.59 1.60 -8.38
CA ALA A 123 -0.82 0.96 -7.09
C ALA A 123 -1.48 -0.43 -7.25
N LYS A 124 -2.51 -0.54 -8.11
CA LYS A 124 -3.16 -1.83 -8.41
C LYS A 124 -2.18 -2.83 -9.03
N ALA A 125 -1.33 -2.40 -9.96
CA ALA A 125 -0.34 -3.27 -10.60
C ALA A 125 0.67 -3.81 -9.58
N LEU A 126 1.15 -2.97 -8.67
CA LEU A 126 2.03 -3.39 -7.57
C LEU A 126 1.32 -4.33 -6.60
N ALA A 127 0.08 -4.01 -6.21
CA ALA A 127 -0.72 -4.87 -5.34
C ALA A 127 -0.91 -6.27 -5.94
N LYS A 128 -1.25 -6.38 -7.23
CA LYS A 128 -1.36 -7.68 -7.93
C LYS A 128 -0.05 -8.48 -7.86
N LYS A 129 1.10 -7.82 -8.05
CA LYS A 129 2.42 -8.46 -7.93
C LYS A 129 2.70 -8.95 -6.50
N ILE A 130 2.27 -8.22 -5.48
CA ILE A 130 2.40 -8.63 -4.08
C ILE A 130 1.50 -9.83 -3.81
N LEU A 131 0.23 -9.75 -4.18
CA LEU A 131 -0.75 -10.82 -3.97
C LEU A 131 -0.34 -12.14 -4.63
N GLY A 132 0.32 -12.11 -5.80
CA GLY A 132 0.84 -13.31 -6.46
C GLY A 132 2.03 -13.97 -5.75
N LYS A 133 2.51 -13.40 -4.64
CA LYS A 133 3.63 -13.91 -3.83
C LYS A 133 3.22 -14.22 -2.38
N LEU A 134 1.97 -13.99 -2.03
CA LEU A 134 1.41 -14.33 -0.71
C LEU A 134 0.97 -15.78 -0.66
#